data_AF-A0A920BJF1-F1
#
_entry.id   AF-A0A920BJF1-F1
#
_cell.length_a   1.000
_cell.length_b   1.000
_cell.length_c   1.000
_cell.angle_alpha   90.00
_cell.angle_beta   90.00
_cell.angle_gamma   90.00
#
_symmetry.space_group_name_H-M   'P 1'
#
loop_
_entity.id
_entity.type
_entity.pdbx_description
1 polymer ?
#
loop_
_entity_poly.entity_id
_entity_poly.type
_entity_poly.pdbx_seq_one_letter_code
_entity_poly.pdbx_strand_id
1 'polypeptide(L)' 'MKNHALLSYSEDLKYFPSYLEQLEMESNGKQFRVDGERLLITPVQLFWVESGRMPNIVFQLLHQGTTTIPSDFISLL' A
#
# COMPACT_ATOMS: atom_id res chain seq x y z
N MET A 1 -1.78 13.38 -0.73
CA MET A 1 -1.72 11.95 -1.12
C MET A 1 -1.23 11.20 0.09
N LYS A 2 -2.01 10.26 0.63
CA LYS A 2 -1.57 9.40 1.74
C LYS A 2 -1.17 8.07 1.11
N ASN A 3 0.12 7.76 1.18
CA ASN A 3 0.69 6.55 0.62
C ASN A 3 0.78 5.51 1.75
N HIS A 4 0.46 4.25 1.48
CA HIS A 4 0.49 3.16 2.45
C HIS A 4 1.37 2.02 1.95
N ALA A 5 2.30 1.53 2.77
CA ALA A 5 3.20 0.44 2.41
C ALA A 5 2.73 -0.90 3.01
N LEU A 6 2.77 -1.95 2.20
CA LEU A 6 2.64 -3.33 2.67
C LEU A 6 3.90 -4.12 2.35
N LEU A 7 4.49 -4.76 3.36
CA LEU A 7 5.70 -5.57 3.24
C LEU A 7 5.42 -7.01 3.66
N SER A 8 5.46 -7.92 2.70
CA SER A 8 5.28 -9.36 2.93
C SER A 8 6.63 -10.06 3.07
N TYR A 9 6.84 -10.72 4.20
CA TYR A 9 8.04 -11.51 4.52
C TYR A 9 7.80 -13.02 4.40
N SER A 10 6.87 -13.42 3.54
CA SER A 10 6.62 -14.84 3.23
C SER A 10 6.38 -15.03 1.74
N GLU A 11 7.07 -16.03 1.16
CA GLU A 11 6.88 -16.45 -0.23
C GLU A 11 5.47 -17.01 -0.46
N ASP A 12 4.88 -17.65 0.57
CA ASP A 12 3.51 -18.17 0.51
C ASP A 12 2.50 -17.02 0.35
N LEU A 13 2.87 -15.81 0.76
CA LEU A 13 2.07 -14.60 0.65
C LEU A 13 2.47 -13.72 -0.55
N LYS A 14 3.20 -14.23 -1.54
CA LYS A 14 3.67 -13.39 -2.67
C LYS A 14 2.56 -12.67 -3.45
N TYR A 15 1.37 -13.25 -3.54
CA TYR A 15 0.22 -12.67 -4.26
C TYR A 15 -0.72 -11.87 -3.35
N PHE A 16 -0.52 -11.94 -2.03
CA PHE A 16 -1.37 -11.22 -1.09
C PHE A 16 -1.31 -9.70 -1.31
N PRO A 17 -0.15 -9.09 -1.57
CA PRO A 17 -0.10 -7.67 -1.81
C PRO A 17 -0.81 -7.20 -3.09
N SER A 18 -0.72 -7.94 -4.20
CA SER A 18 -1.44 -7.58 -5.44
C SER A 18 -2.95 -7.76 -5.31
N TYR A 19 -3.39 -8.78 -4.56
CA TYR A 19 -4.79 -8.91 -4.17
C TYR A 19 -5.28 -7.69 -3.38
N LEU A 20 -4.49 -7.23 -2.40
CA LEU A 20 -4.85 -6.06 -1.59
C LEU A 20 -4.81 -4.76 -2.40
N GLU A 21 -3.92 -4.63 -3.38
CA GLU A 21 -3.94 -3.49 -4.29
C GLU A 21 -5.30 -3.37 -4.97
N GLN A 22 -5.74 -4.45 -5.61
CA GLN A 22 -7.02 -4.44 -6.30
C GLN A 22 -8.14 -4.16 -5.31
N LEU A 23 -8.18 -4.85 -4.17
CA LEU A 23 -9.21 -4.66 -3.15
C LEU A 23 -9.30 -3.19 -2.68
N GLU A 24 -8.18 -2.59 -2.27
CA GLU A 24 -8.14 -1.22 -1.76
C GLU A 24 -8.41 -0.20 -2.86
N MET A 25 -7.70 -0.29 -3.98
CA MET A 25 -7.79 0.73 -5.02
C MET A 25 -9.11 0.67 -5.78
N GLU A 26 -9.65 -0.52 -6.06
CA GLU A 26 -10.93 -0.67 -6.76
C GLU A 26 -12.10 -0.27 -5.86
N SER A 27 -12.03 -0.57 -4.56
CA SER A 27 -13.08 -0.21 -3.59
C SER A 27 -13.03 1.27 -3.22
N ASN A 28 -11.85 1.77 -2.84
CA ASN A 28 -11.67 3.06 -2.19
C ASN A 28 -11.12 4.15 -3.13
N GLY A 29 -10.66 3.82 -4.34
CA GLY A 29 -10.22 4.75 -5.37
C GLY A 29 -11.34 5.55 -6.03
N LYS A 30 -12.34 5.99 -5.26
CA LYS A 30 -13.51 6.75 -5.74
C LYS A 30 -13.32 8.24 -5.47
N GLN A 31 -14.00 9.08 -6.25
CA GLN A 31 -13.94 10.54 -6.10
C GLN A 31 -15.23 11.15 -5.55
N PHE A 32 -16.29 10.35 -5.43
CA PHE A 32 -17.61 10.79 -5.01
C PHE A 32 -18.12 9.89 -3.88
N ARG A 33 -18.83 10.51 -2.95
CA ARG A 33 -19.59 9.83 -1.91
C ARG A 33 -20.86 9.24 -2.51
N VAL A 34 -21.54 8.39 -1.75
CA VAL A 34 -22.81 7.74 -2.15
C VAL A 34 -23.93 8.77 -2.40
N ASP A 35 -23.88 9.90 -1.72
CA ASP A 35 -24.81 11.04 -1.89
C ASP A 35 -24.51 11.90 -3.14
N GLY A 36 -23.46 11.57 -3.90
CA GLY A 36 -23.05 12.29 -5.11
C GLY A 36 -22.13 13.50 -4.84
N GLU A 37 -21.82 13.81 -3.58
CA GLU A 37 -20.88 14.89 -3.24
C GLU A 37 -19.44 14.47 -3.50
N ARG A 38 -18.62 15.40 -3.99
CA ARG A 38 -17.21 15.13 -4.29
C ARG A 38 -16.40 15.00 -3.00
N LEU A 39 -15.48 14.03 -2.95
CA LEU A 39 -14.55 13.90 -1.84
C LEU A 39 -13.59 15.10 -1.80
N LEU A 40 -13.45 15.71 -0.62
CA LEU A 40 -12.48 16.78 -0.34
C LEU A 40 -11.07 16.26 -0.07
N ILE A 41 -10.92 14.93 0.04
CA ILE A 41 -9.65 14.26 0.31
C ILE A 41 -9.24 13.40 -0.88
N THR A 42 -7.93 13.22 -1.06
CA THR A 42 -7.41 12.25 -2.02
C THR A 42 -7.54 10.84 -1.44
N PRO A 43 -8.07 9.87 -2.21
CA PRO A 43 -8.04 8.46 -1.83
C PRO A 43 -6.62 7.97 -1.53
N VAL A 44 -6.53 7.00 -0.62
CA VAL A 44 -5.25 6.35 -0.27
C VAL A 44 -4.77 5.51 -1.44
N GLN A 45 -3.47 5.54 -1.70
CA GLN A 45 -2.82 4.64 -2.65
C GLN A 45 -2.00 3.61 -1.86
N LEU A 46 -2.28 2.33 -2.11
CA LEU A 46 -1.48 1.23 -1.58
C LEU A 46 -0.31 0.98 -2.52
N PHE A 47 0.88 0.80 -1.97
CA PHE A 47 2.03 0.27 -2.69
C PHE A 47 2.68 -0.84 -1.85
N TRP A 48 3.31 -1.81 -2.49
CA TRP A 48 3.90 -2.94 -1.78
C TRP A 48 5.20 -3.42 -2.42
N VAL A 49 5.88 -4.30 -1.67
CA VAL A 49 7.09 -4.98 -2.10
C VAL A 49 6.84 -6.48 -2.00
N GLU A 50 7.13 -7.21 -3.07
CA GLU A 50 7.08 -8.68 -3.06
C GLU A 50 8.23 -9.26 -2.25
N SER A 51 7.93 -10.34 -1.52
CA SER A 51 8.91 -11.18 -0.84
C SER A 51 10.06 -11.55 -1.79
N GLY A 52 11.29 -11.15 -1.47
CA GLY A 52 12.49 -11.60 -2.17
C GLY A 52 13.02 -10.71 -3.31
N ARG A 53 12.34 -9.63 -3.73
CA ARG A 53 12.90 -8.70 -4.74
C ARG A 53 12.90 -7.24 -4.29
N MET A 54 14.11 -6.67 -4.28
CA MET A 54 14.43 -5.25 -4.06
C MET A 54 13.96 -4.60 -2.73
N PRO A 55 14.13 -5.24 -1.55
CA PRO A 55 13.88 -4.56 -0.28
C PRO A 55 14.70 -3.26 -0.16
N ASN A 56 15.95 -3.27 -0.63
CA ASN A 56 16.91 -2.18 -0.41
C ASN A 56 16.46 -0.81 -0.93
N ILE A 57 15.76 -0.75 -2.08
CA ILE A 57 15.31 0.54 -2.66
C ILE A 57 14.13 1.11 -1.87
N VAL A 58 13.22 0.25 -1.42
CA VAL A 58 12.04 0.70 -0.66
C VAL A 58 12.44 1.06 0.77
N PHE A 59 13.29 0.28 1.42
CA PHE A 59 13.80 0.63 2.75
C PHE A 59 14.57 1.95 2.74
N GLN A 60 15.30 2.26 1.66
CA GLN A 60 15.95 3.55 1.50
C GLN A 60 14.94 4.71 1.49
N LEU A 61 13.83 4.57 0.77
CA LEU A 61 12.74 5.56 0.78
C LEU A 61 12.06 5.64 2.16
N LEU A 62 11.81 4.50 2.81
CA LEU A 62 11.14 4.46 4.12
C LEU A 62 12.01 5.05 5.24
N HIS A 63 13.33 4.84 5.19
CA HIS A 63 14.24 5.31 6.24
C HIS A 63 14.85 6.69 5.98
N GLN A 64 15.08 7.07 4.71
CA GLN A 64 15.75 8.32 4.36
C GLN A 64 14.88 9.26 3.52
N GLY A 65 13.64 8.87 3.21
CA GLY A 65 12.67 9.76 2.59
C GLY A 65 12.21 10.86 3.52
N THR A 66 11.66 11.92 2.93
CA THR A 66 11.12 13.09 3.65
C THR A 66 9.62 12.97 3.94
N THR A 67 8.99 11.88 3.50
CA THR A 67 7.54 11.65 3.63
C THR A 67 7.28 10.53 4.63
N THR A 68 6.37 10.78 5.58
CA THR A 68 5.89 9.72 6.49
C THR A 68 4.98 8.76 5.72
N ILE A 69 5.32 7.48 5.77
CA ILE A 69 4.57 6.42 5.11
C ILE A 69 4.20 5.36 6.17
N PRO A 70 2.91 5.23 6.54
CA PRO A 70 2.45 4.12 7.37
C PRO A 70 2.73 2.79 6.66
N SER A 71 3.23 1.80 7.41
CA SER A 71 3.75 0.56 6.85
C SER A 71 3.29 -0.66 7.66
N ASP A 72 2.68 -1.62 6.96
CA ASP A 72 2.26 -2.91 7.52
C ASP A 72 3.28 -4.00 7.18
N PHE A 73 3.72 -4.74 8.20
CA PHE A 73 4.64 -5.85 8.07
C PHE A 73 3.89 -7.16 8.36
N ILE A 74 3.86 -8.08 7.39
CA ILE A 74 3.21 -9.37 7.53
C ILE A 74 4.21 -10.50 7.29
N SER A 75 4.17 -11.51 8.16
CA SER A 75 5.02 -12.71 8.09
C SER A 75 4.24 -13.92 8.56
N LEU A 76 4.68 -15.11 8.14
CA LEU A 76 4.24 -16.39 8.68
C LEU A 76 5.37 -16.94 9.55
N LEU A 77 5.02 -17.58 10.67
CA LEU A 77 5.94 -18.23 11.61
C LEU A 77 6.31 -19.64 11.15
#